data_AF-A0A2V8G019-F1
#
_entry.id   AF-A0A2V8G019-F1
#
_cell.length_a   1.000
_cell.length_b   1.000
_cell.length_c   1.000
_cell.angle_alpha   90.00
_cell.angle_beta   90.00
_cell.angle_gamma   90.00
#
_symmetry.space_group_name_H-M   'P 1'
#
loop_
_entity.id
_entity.type
_entity.pdbx_description
1 polymer ?
#
loop_
_entity_poly.entity_id
_entity_poly.type
_entity_poly.pdbx_seq_one_letter_code
_entity_poly.pdbx_strand_id
1 'polypeptide(L)'
;FSPVHDVLIEESVIGWKEFELEVMRDVADNFVVICSIENIDPMGVHTGDSMTVAPILTLSDKEYQRMRDAARQIIRRVGVETGGSNIQFAVNPANGRMV
;
A
#
# COMPACT_ATOMS: atom_id res chain seq x y z
N PHE A 1 -16.54 -14.83 8.73
CA PHE A 1 -15.91 -16.00 9.37
C PHE A 1 -14.41 -15.79 9.28
N SER A 2 -13.73 -15.62 10.41
CA SER A 2 -12.25 -15.60 10.44
C SER A 2 -11.79 -17.05 10.60
N PRO A 3 -11.02 -17.64 9.67
CA PRO A 3 -10.51 -19.02 9.80
C PRO A 3 -9.68 -19.24 11.06
N VAL A 4 -9.14 -18.16 11.64
CA VAL A 4 -8.32 -18.17 12.86
C VAL A 4 -9.05 -17.61 14.08
N HIS A 5 -10.34 -17.28 13.97
CA HIS A 5 -11.19 -16.74 15.04
C HIS A 5 -10.73 -15.42 15.67
N ASP A 6 -9.76 -14.73 15.07
CA ASP A 6 -9.28 -13.42 15.51
C ASP A 6 -9.81 -12.27 14.66
N VAL A 7 -9.83 -11.08 15.26
CA VAL A 7 -10.16 -9.80 14.63
C VAL A 7 -9.10 -8.76 14.99
N LEU A 8 -8.79 -7.88 14.05
CA LEU A 8 -7.93 -6.73 14.26
C LEU A 8 -8.81 -5.48 14.43
N ILE A 9 -8.55 -4.70 15.49
CA ILE A 9 -9.24 -3.43 15.75
C ILE A 9 -8.18 -2.33 15.76
N GLU A 10 -8.36 -1.31 14.92
CA GLU A 10 -7.40 -0.23 14.73
C GLU A 10 -8.06 1.16 14.87
N GLU A 11 -7.21 2.17 15.04
CA GLU A 11 -7.62 3.57 14.96
C GLU A 11 -8.23 3.87 13.58
N SER A 12 -9.31 4.66 13.55
CA SER A 12 -9.93 5.06 12.29
C SER A 12 -9.04 6.03 11.52
N VAL A 13 -8.74 5.68 10.27
CA VAL A 13 -8.10 6.57 9.28
C VAL A 13 -9.06 6.93 8.14
N ILE A 14 -10.38 6.95 8.41
CA ILE A 14 -11.39 7.28 7.41
C ILE A 14 -11.12 8.67 6.81
N GLY A 15 -11.21 8.77 5.49
CA GLY A 15 -10.95 10.01 4.75
C GLY A 15 -9.48 10.26 4.41
N TRP A 16 -8.55 9.39 4.85
CA TRP A 16 -7.16 9.45 4.40
C TRP A 16 -7.05 8.96 2.95
N LYS A 17 -6.00 9.40 2.24
CA LYS A 17 -5.73 8.94 0.88
C LYS A 17 -5.27 7.48 0.92
N GLU A 18 -5.76 6.65 0.01
CA GLU A 18 -5.44 5.23 -0.05
C GLU A 18 -4.62 4.90 -1.31
N PHE A 19 -3.55 4.13 -1.11
CA PHE A 19 -2.59 3.80 -2.16
C PHE A 19 -2.25 2.32 -2.15
N GLU A 20 -1.94 1.78 -3.32
CA GLU A 20 -1.51 0.39 -3.47
C GLU A 20 -0.27 0.32 -4.35
N LEU A 21 0.69 -0.52 -3.96
CA LEU A 21 1.85 -0.85 -4.77
C LEU A 21 1.85 -2.34 -5.11
N GLU A 22 1.84 -2.63 -6.40
CA GLU A 22 2.13 -3.96 -6.93
C GLU A 22 3.65 -4.12 -7.02
N VAL A 23 4.21 -5.00 -6.20
CA VAL A 23 5.66 -5.18 -6.10
C VAL A 23 6.07 -6.60 -6.45
N MET A 24 7.31 -6.75 -6.93
CA MET A 24 7.93 -8.05 -7.22
C MET A 24 9.31 -8.13 -6.59
N ARG A 25 9.64 -9.31 -6.06
CA ARG A 25 10.95 -9.65 -5.51
C ARG A 25 11.42 -11.03 -5.95
N ASP A 26 12.70 -11.15 -6.27
CA ASP A 26 13.35 -12.42 -6.64
C ASP A 26 14.39 -12.89 -5.60
N VAL A 27 14.94 -14.11 -5.82
CA VAL A 27 15.94 -14.72 -4.93
C VAL A 27 17.25 -13.94 -4.86
N ALA A 28 17.54 -13.11 -5.86
CA ALA A 28 18.72 -12.23 -5.86
C ALA A 28 18.44 -10.92 -5.10
N ASP A 29 17.28 -10.81 -4.45
CA ASP A 29 16.81 -9.65 -3.70
C ASP A 29 16.65 -8.40 -4.58
N ASN A 30 16.42 -8.61 -5.88
CA ASN A 30 15.97 -7.55 -6.78
C ASN A 30 14.55 -7.17 -6.39
N PHE A 31 14.26 -5.88 -6.41
CA PHE A 31 12.95 -5.33 -6.05
C PHE A 31 12.49 -4.32 -7.09
N VAL A 32 11.26 -4.47 -7.56
CA VAL A 32 10.63 -3.54 -8.49
C VAL A 32 9.19 -3.25 -8.06
N VAL A 33 8.75 -2.02 -8.33
CA VAL A 33 7.34 -1.65 -8.28
C VAL A 33 6.82 -1.76 -9.72
N ILE A 34 5.84 -2.62 -9.94
CA ILE A 34 5.24 -2.88 -11.26
C ILE A 34 4.16 -1.85 -11.56
N CYS A 35 3.32 -1.55 -10.57
CA CYS A 35 2.24 -0.58 -10.67
C CYS A 35 2.07 0.17 -9.36
N SER A 36 1.68 1.44 -9.46
CA SER A 36 1.30 2.28 -8.34
C SER A 36 -0.14 2.75 -8.57
N ILE A 37 -1.01 2.56 -7.58
CA ILE A 37 -2.43 2.84 -7.69
C ILE A 37 -2.82 3.85 -6.63
N GLU A 38 -3.62 4.84 -7.00
CA GLU A 38 -4.26 5.80 -6.09
C GLU A 38 -5.77 5.58 -6.13
N ASN A 39 -6.37 5.46 -4.96
CA ASN A 39 -7.82 5.36 -4.83
C ASN A 39 -8.42 6.79 -4.86
N ILE A 40 -9.45 6.98 -5.68
CA ILE A 40 -10.20 8.25 -5.78
C ILE A 40 -11.14 8.37 -4.59
N ASP A 41 -11.78 7.26 -4.22
CA ASP A 41 -12.52 7.14 -2.98
C ASP A 41 -11.52 6.95 -1.82
N PRO A 42 -11.64 7.72 -0.72
CA PRO A 42 -10.67 7.65 0.37
C PRO A 42 -10.91 6.43 1.27
N MET A 43 -9.94 6.15 2.16
CA MET A 43 -10.04 5.13 3.19
C MET A 43 -11.41 5.12 3.86
N GLY A 44 -12.02 3.94 3.92
CA GLY A 44 -13.40 3.73 4.41
C GLY A 44 -14.32 3.11 3.36
N VAL A 45 -13.95 3.18 2.08
CA VAL A 45 -14.49 2.34 0.99
C VAL A 45 -13.46 1.26 0.71
N HIS A 46 -13.90 0.02 0.48
CA HIS A 46 -12.97 -1.05 0.13
C HIS A 46 -12.36 -0.79 -1.25
N THR A 47 -11.06 -1.04 -1.46
CA THR A 47 -10.40 -0.74 -2.74
C THR A 47 -11.07 -1.40 -3.94
N GLY A 48 -11.55 -2.63 -3.77
CA GLY A 48 -12.31 -3.35 -4.82
C GLY A 48 -13.66 -2.73 -5.20
N ASP A 49 -14.22 -1.86 -4.35
CA ASP A 49 -15.43 -1.09 -4.61
C ASP A 49 -15.14 0.38 -4.96
N SER A 50 -13.86 0.78 -4.88
CA SER A 50 -13.42 2.16 -5.11
C SER A 50 -13.08 2.38 -6.58
N MET A 51 -13.31 3.60 -7.07
CA MET A 51 -12.68 4.02 -8.32
C MET A 51 -11.19 4.27 -8.07
N THR A 52 -10.34 3.69 -8.91
CA THR A 52 -8.89 3.82 -8.78
C THR A 52 -8.25 4.31 -10.07
N VAL A 53 -7.06 4.89 -9.94
CA VAL A 53 -6.25 5.36 -11.06
C VAL A 53 -4.82 4.84 -10.93
N ALA A 54 -4.20 4.55 -12.07
CA ALA A 54 -2.78 4.29 -12.18
C ALA A 54 -2.17 5.24 -13.24
N PRO A 55 -1.03 5.91 -12.96
CA PRO A 55 -0.24 5.84 -11.74
C PRO A 55 -0.81 6.72 -10.59
N ILE A 56 -0.07 6.77 -9.48
CA ILE A 56 -0.30 7.75 -8.40
C ILE A 56 -0.11 9.18 -8.94
N LEU A 57 -1.02 10.09 -8.56
CA LEU A 57 -1.07 11.46 -9.07
C LEU A 57 -0.74 12.51 -8.00
N THR A 58 -1.10 12.27 -6.73
CA THR A 58 -1.08 13.33 -5.69
C THR A 58 0.06 13.24 -4.68
N LEU A 59 0.98 12.29 -4.84
CA LEU A 59 2.19 12.23 -4.03
C LEU A 59 3.32 12.99 -4.72
N SER A 60 4.08 13.76 -3.95
CA SER A 60 5.39 14.21 -4.39
C SER A 60 6.31 13.01 -4.56
N ASP A 61 7.34 13.15 -5.41
CA ASP A 61 8.33 12.08 -5.59
C ASP A 61 8.96 11.63 -4.25
N LYS A 62 9.21 12.57 -3.32
CA LYS A 62 9.76 12.24 -1.99
C LYS A 62 8.80 11.41 -1.13
N GLU A 63 7.50 11.62 -1.25
CA GLU A 63 6.49 10.79 -0.55
C GLU A 63 6.39 9.42 -1.20
N TYR A 64 6.37 9.38 -2.53
CA TYR A 64 6.36 8.14 -3.29
C TYR A 64 7.59 7.25 -3.01
N GLN A 65 8.81 7.81 -3.01
CA GLN A 65 10.01 7.03 -2.68
C GLN A 65 9.97 6.49 -1.24
N ARG A 66 9.43 7.24 -0.28
CA ARG A 66 9.24 6.75 1.10
C ARG A 66 8.27 5.57 1.17
N MET A 67 7.16 5.63 0.42
CA MET A 67 6.21 4.53 0.28
C MET A 67 6.84 3.31 -0.39
N ARG A 68 7.59 3.53 -1.48
CA ARG A 68 8.34 2.48 -2.19
C ARG A 68 9.36 1.77 -1.28
N ASP A 69 10.10 2.53 -0.47
CA ASP A 69 11.06 1.97 0.48
C ASP A 69 10.37 1.16 1.58
N ALA A 70 9.21 1.64 2.07
CA ALA A 70 8.39 0.89 3.01
C ALA A 70 7.90 -0.44 2.39
N ALA A 71 7.40 -0.42 1.16
CA ALA A 71 6.99 -1.62 0.44
C ALA A 71 8.13 -2.64 0.31
N ARG A 72 9.36 -2.18 0.00
CA ARG A 72 10.55 -3.04 -0.05
C ARG A 72 10.87 -3.67 1.31
N GLN A 73 10.70 -2.94 2.40
CA GLN A 73 10.91 -3.47 3.74
C GLN A 73 9.83 -4.48 4.13
N ILE A 74 8.56 -4.18 3.82
CA ILE A 74 7.40 -5.04 4.10
C ILE A 74 7.54 -6.38 3.38
N ILE A 75 7.75 -6.39 2.06
CA ILE A 75 7.84 -7.64 1.28
C ILE A 75 9.00 -8.53 1.76
N ARG A 76 10.13 -7.92 2.16
CA ARG A 76 11.25 -8.63 2.79
C ARG A 76 10.89 -9.19 4.16
N ARG A 77 10.21 -8.40 5.01
CA ARG A 77 9.89 -8.79 6.39
C ARG A 77 8.83 -9.88 6.47
N VAL A 78 7.86 -9.85 5.56
CA VAL A 78 6.85 -10.91 5.37
C VAL A 78 7.49 -12.19 4.82
N GLY A 79 8.59 -12.07 4.06
CA GLY A 79 9.37 -13.21 3.57
C GLY A 79 8.97 -13.67 2.17
N VAL A 80 8.41 -12.78 1.34
CA VAL A 80 8.16 -13.09 -0.07
C VAL A 80 9.49 -12.96 -0.82
N GLU A 81 10.10 -14.09 -1.15
CA GLU A 81 11.42 -14.17 -1.78
C GLU A 81 11.36 -14.40 -3.29
N THR A 82 10.27 -14.95 -3.81
CA THR A 82 10.14 -15.31 -5.23
C THR A 82 8.72 -15.08 -5.74
N GLY A 83 8.33 -13.81 -5.93
CA GLY A 83 7.01 -13.51 -6.45
C GLY A 83 6.58 -12.06 -6.29
N GLY A 84 5.29 -11.87 -6.56
CA GLY A 84 4.60 -10.60 -6.43
C GLY A 84 3.83 -10.47 -5.11
N SER A 85 3.57 -9.23 -4.70
CA SER A 85 2.70 -8.90 -3.57
C SER A 85 2.05 -7.53 -3.81
N ASN A 86 0.80 -7.39 -3.40
CA ASN A 86 0.13 -6.10 -3.29
C ASN A 86 0.30 -5.59 -1.86
N ILE A 87 0.71 -4.33 -1.71
CA ILE A 87 0.88 -3.67 -0.42
C ILE A 87 0.08 -2.36 -0.43
N GLN A 88 -0.77 -2.20 0.58
CA GLN A 88 -1.67 -1.05 0.72
C GLN A 88 -1.17 -0.08 1.80
N PHE A 89 -1.44 1.20 1.61
CA PHE A 89 -1.03 2.28 2.50
C PHE A 89 -2.14 3.31 2.64
N ALA A 90 -2.26 3.92 3.82
CA ALA A 90 -3.06 5.12 4.02
C ALA A 90 -2.16 6.33 4.33
N VAL A 91 -2.40 7.46 3.66
CA VAL A 91 -1.64 8.71 3.87
C VAL A 91 -2.57 9.84 4.28
N ASN A 92 -2.25 10.46 5.42
CA ASN A 92 -2.97 11.62 5.91
C ASN A 92 -2.69 12.84 5.00
N PRO A 93 -3.72 13.43 4.35
CA PRO A 93 -3.51 14.54 3.44
C PRO A 93 -3.05 15.84 4.13
N ALA A 94 -3.25 15.98 5.44
CA ALA A 94 -2.88 17.19 6.18
C ALA A 94 -1.40 17.26 6.55
N ASN A 95 -0.73 16.12 6.73
CA ASN A 95 0.64 16.08 7.25
C ASN A 95 1.55 15.00 6.63
N GLY A 96 1.04 14.16 5.72
CA GLY A 96 1.81 13.12 5.05
C GLY A 96 2.16 11.93 5.94
N ARG A 97 1.55 11.77 7.12
CA ARG A 97 1.69 10.55 7.94
C ARG A 97 1.18 9.36 7.12
N MET A 98 2.02 8.34 6.98
CA MET A 98 1.69 7.08 6.30
C MET A 98 1.54 5.98 7.34
N VAL A 99 0.52 5.13 7.16
CA VAL A 99 0.33 3.88 7.90
C VAL A 99 0.17 2.73 6.92
#